data_AF-A0A8T3WGS8-F1
#
_entry.id   AF-A0A8T3WGS8-F1
#
_cell.length_a   1.000
_cell.length_b   1.000
_cell.length_c   1.000
_cell.angle_alpha   90.00
_cell.angle_beta   90.00
_cell.angle_gamma   90.00
#
_symmetry.space_group_name_H-M   'P 1'
#
loop_
_entity.id
_entity.type
_entity.pdbx_description
1 polymer ?
#
loop_
_entity_poly.entity_id
_entity_poly.type
_entity_poly.pdbx_seq_one_letter_code
_entity_poly.pdbx_strand_id
1 'polypeptide(L)'
;MKSLSIEEVKDRLYKLHGNDIIIDEKTYISARKKAKFIDKDYGEWWREPQYVIGSSAKNTSRERGYEKLSEIHRLKKDEVKKRIYNVHGDSVAINYETYKNSFEKSEFIDKDYGSFWSRPRDVFRGHGHPKRGIENKKKTWFIKYGVDNPSKCLDVSLKQAKSLNKKYILNHWKDGSQVICRGSYEYKVVLNFNFQKEYYEKDIRFIMPSGKVYFVDFYLPEKDLYIEVKGFFRKDAKEKWDWFHETHPNSELWDKKKLKEMNIL
;
A
#
# COMPACT_ATOMS: atom_id res chain seq x y z
N MET A 1 -9.71 -49.28 17.22
CA MET A 1 -8.39 -48.67 16.98
C MET A 1 -7.83 -48.24 18.33
N LYS A 2 -6.72 -48.85 18.77
CA LYS A 2 -6.18 -48.69 20.13
C LYS A 2 -5.84 -47.21 20.38
N SER A 3 -6.33 -46.62 21.46
CA SER A 3 -5.96 -45.24 21.84
C SER A 3 -4.48 -45.25 22.25
N LEU A 4 -3.69 -44.33 21.71
CA LEU A 4 -2.30 -44.16 22.15
C LEU A 4 -2.27 -43.84 23.65
N SER A 5 -1.36 -44.44 24.39
CA SER A 5 -1.13 -44.08 25.79
C SER A 5 -0.35 -42.75 25.87
N ILE A 6 -0.41 -42.06 27.02
CA ILE A 6 0.38 -40.85 27.23
C ILE A 6 1.89 -41.11 27.13
N GLU A 7 2.35 -42.27 27.60
CA GLU A 7 3.77 -42.63 27.51
C GLU A 7 4.21 -42.93 26.07
N GLU A 8 3.35 -43.55 25.25
CA GLU A 8 3.61 -43.71 23.82
C GLU A 8 3.68 -42.35 23.10
N VAL A 9 2.87 -41.37 23.51
CA VAL A 9 2.92 -40.01 22.97
C VAL A 9 4.24 -39.32 23.37
N LYS A 10 4.63 -39.38 24.64
CA LYS A 10 5.88 -38.78 25.15
C LYS A 10 7.12 -39.36 24.47
N ASP A 11 7.20 -40.68 24.33
CA ASP A 11 8.30 -41.35 23.61
C ASP A 11 8.41 -40.86 22.16
N ARG A 12 7.28 -40.75 21.45
CA ARG A 12 7.27 -40.26 20.07
C ARG A 12 7.61 -38.78 19.96
N LEU A 13 7.16 -37.94 20.90
CA LEU A 13 7.55 -36.53 20.96
C LEU A 13 9.05 -36.39 21.16
N TYR A 14 9.63 -37.14 22.10
CA TYR A 14 11.06 -37.12 22.35
C TYR A 14 11.86 -37.59 21.14
N LYS A 15 11.43 -38.67 20.47
CA LYS A 15 12.08 -39.15 19.24
C LYS A 15 12.06 -38.13 18.11
N LEU A 16 11.00 -37.32 18.00
CA LEU A 16 10.82 -36.38 16.89
C LEU A 16 11.39 -34.99 17.17
N HIS A 17 11.24 -34.49 18.40
CA HIS A 17 11.53 -33.11 18.79
C HIS A 17 12.53 -33.02 19.95
N GLY A 18 13.03 -34.13 20.47
CA GLY A 18 13.92 -34.14 21.64
C GLY A 18 13.23 -33.52 22.86
N ASN A 19 13.94 -32.61 23.53
CA ASN A 19 13.43 -31.88 24.70
C ASN A 19 12.76 -30.54 24.32
N ASP A 20 12.62 -30.23 23.03
CA ASP A 20 12.08 -28.94 22.59
C ASP A 20 10.57 -28.84 22.81
N ILE A 21 9.88 -29.99 22.79
CA ILE A 21 8.42 -30.07 22.88
C ILE A 21 8.03 -31.15 23.88
N ILE A 22 7.32 -30.74 24.92
CA ILE A 22 6.70 -31.64 25.89
C ILE A 22 5.18 -31.45 25.90
N ILE A 23 4.46 -32.46 26.39
CA ILE A 23 3.01 -32.43 26.59
C ILE A 23 2.70 -32.22 28.08
N ASP A 24 1.72 -31.39 28.39
CA ASP A 24 1.15 -31.30 29.73
C ASP A 24 0.23 -32.51 29.94
N GLU A 25 0.73 -33.51 30.65
CA GLU A 25 0.07 -34.79 30.90
C GLU A 25 -1.33 -34.63 31.51
N LYS A 26 -1.55 -33.59 32.33
CA LYS A 26 -2.84 -33.33 32.98
C LYS A 26 -3.94 -32.97 31.99
N THR A 27 -3.57 -32.53 30.80
CA THR A 27 -4.50 -32.11 29.73
C THR A 27 -4.73 -33.21 28.70
N TYR A 28 -4.05 -34.35 28.80
CA TYR A 28 -4.18 -35.43 27.84
C TYR A 28 -5.44 -36.26 28.08
N ILE A 29 -6.30 -36.35 27.07
CA ILE A 29 -7.51 -37.20 27.08
C ILE A 29 -7.37 -38.34 26.07
N SER A 30 -6.98 -38.01 24.83
CA SER A 30 -6.68 -38.97 23.78
C SER A 30 -5.91 -38.31 22.65
N ALA A 31 -5.30 -39.09 21.76
CA ALA A 31 -4.53 -38.55 20.64
C ALA A 31 -5.33 -37.68 19.64
N ARG A 32 -6.67 -37.78 19.65
CA ARG A 32 -7.57 -37.01 18.77
C ARG A 32 -8.24 -35.82 19.45
N LYS A 33 -8.00 -35.62 20.75
CA LYS A 33 -8.49 -34.45 21.48
C LYS A 33 -7.32 -33.51 21.72
N LYS A 34 -7.60 -32.21 21.74
CA LYS A 34 -6.56 -31.22 22.01
C LYS A 34 -5.98 -31.43 23.41
N ALA A 35 -4.67 -31.41 23.50
CA ALA A 35 -3.90 -31.33 24.73
C ALA A 35 -2.99 -30.09 24.64
N LYS A 36 -2.49 -29.66 25.80
CA LYS A 36 -1.55 -28.56 25.92
C LYS A 36 -0.14 -29.08 25.74
N PHE A 37 0.64 -28.39 24.94
CA PHE A 37 2.05 -28.64 24.68
C PHE A 37 2.85 -27.41 25.08
N ILE A 38 4.11 -27.62 25.44
CA ILE A 38 5.05 -26.57 25.85
C ILE A 38 6.27 -26.67 24.95
N ASP A 39 6.56 -25.57 24.28
CA ASP A 39 7.70 -25.39 23.40
C ASP A 39 8.75 -24.66 24.22
N LYS A 40 9.97 -25.19 24.26
CA LYS A 40 11.06 -24.61 25.05
C LYS A 40 11.31 -23.14 24.69
N ASP A 41 11.13 -22.76 23.43
CA ASP A 41 11.47 -21.42 22.94
C ASP A 41 10.23 -20.53 22.73
N TYR A 42 9.05 -21.12 22.45
CA TYR A 42 7.83 -20.36 22.09
C TYR A 42 6.67 -20.53 23.07
N GLY A 43 6.86 -21.28 24.15
CA GLY A 43 5.86 -21.45 25.19
C GLY A 43 4.70 -22.36 24.80
N GLU A 44 3.53 -22.06 25.32
CA GLU A 44 2.43 -23.03 25.38
C GLU A 44 1.50 -22.95 24.16
N TRP A 45 1.06 -24.09 23.64
CA TRP A 45 0.01 -24.14 22.61
C TRP A 45 -0.88 -25.38 22.74
N TRP A 46 -2.06 -25.33 22.12
CA TRP A 46 -3.04 -26.42 22.16
C TRP A 46 -3.15 -27.12 20.81
N ARG A 47 -3.03 -28.45 20.79
CA ARG A 47 -3.18 -29.25 19.57
C ARG A 47 -3.53 -30.71 19.87
N GLU A 48 -4.03 -31.43 18.88
CA GLU A 48 -4.23 -32.88 19.01
C GLU A 48 -2.89 -33.61 18.92
N PRO A 49 -2.56 -34.50 19.88
CA PRO A 49 -1.29 -35.21 19.92
C PRO A 49 -0.95 -35.99 18.65
N GLN A 50 -1.95 -36.55 17.96
CA GLN A 50 -1.74 -37.28 16.70
C GLN A 50 -1.07 -36.43 15.60
N TYR A 51 -1.27 -35.10 15.62
CA TYR A 51 -0.57 -34.22 14.70
C TYR A 51 0.84 -33.91 15.19
N VAL A 52 1.02 -33.58 16.47
CA VAL A 52 2.32 -33.14 17.02
C VAL A 52 3.39 -34.24 16.93
N ILE A 53 2.99 -35.51 17.05
CA ILE A 53 3.87 -36.67 16.85
C ILE A 53 4.10 -37.03 15.36
N GLY A 54 3.55 -36.26 14.42
CA GLY A 54 3.77 -36.41 12.98
C GLY A 54 4.86 -35.48 12.45
N SER A 55 5.59 -35.90 11.41
CA SER A 55 6.82 -35.28 10.91
C SER A 55 6.70 -33.92 10.20
N SER A 56 5.51 -33.33 10.11
CA SER A 56 5.33 -32.04 9.42
C SER A 56 5.78 -30.88 10.29
N ALA A 57 6.56 -29.94 9.74
CA ALA A 57 6.90 -28.68 10.41
C ALA A 57 5.66 -27.88 10.83
N LYS A 58 4.52 -28.07 10.13
CA LYS A 58 3.25 -27.45 10.50
C LYS A 58 2.63 -28.05 11.77
N ASN A 59 3.22 -29.08 12.37
CA ASN A 59 2.69 -29.79 13.54
C ASN A 59 3.35 -29.38 14.88
N THR A 60 4.41 -28.58 14.86
CA THR A 60 4.98 -27.96 16.06
C THR A 60 4.17 -26.73 16.51
N SER A 61 4.66 -25.99 17.50
CA SER A 61 4.27 -24.60 17.74
C SER A 61 4.34 -23.81 16.42
N ARG A 62 3.49 -22.79 16.28
CA ARG A 62 3.33 -22.04 15.03
C ARG A 62 4.67 -21.39 14.64
N GLU A 63 5.34 -20.83 15.63
CA GLU A 63 6.61 -20.11 15.54
C GLU A 63 7.74 -21.06 15.12
N ARG A 64 7.98 -22.16 15.85
CA ARG A 64 8.98 -23.19 15.48
C ARG A 64 8.72 -23.77 14.09
N GLY A 65 7.44 -23.95 13.74
CA GLY A 65 7.04 -24.47 12.44
C GLY A 65 7.40 -23.53 11.30
N TYR A 66 7.18 -22.23 11.48
CA TYR A 66 7.61 -21.22 10.52
C TYR A 66 9.12 -21.08 10.42
N GLU A 67 9.86 -21.22 11.53
CA GLU A 67 11.32 -21.22 11.48
C GLU A 67 11.87 -22.38 10.67
N LYS A 68 11.40 -23.61 10.95
CA LYS A 68 11.77 -24.80 10.16
C LYS A 68 11.44 -24.62 8.67
N LEU A 69 10.25 -24.10 8.36
CA LEU A 69 9.87 -23.82 6.96
C LEU A 69 10.74 -22.73 6.33
N SER A 70 11.09 -21.68 7.08
CA SER A 70 11.97 -20.60 6.63
C SER A 70 13.38 -21.12 6.32
N GLU A 71 13.90 -22.05 7.11
CA GLU A 71 15.18 -22.71 6.85
C GLU A 71 15.13 -23.60 5.60
N ILE A 72 14.09 -24.43 5.46
CA ILE A 72 13.89 -25.31 4.30
C ILE A 72 13.78 -24.48 3.01
N HIS A 73 13.03 -23.37 3.05
CA HIS A 73 12.79 -22.51 1.89
C HIS A 73 13.86 -21.42 1.71
N ARG A 74 14.87 -21.36 2.59
CA ARG A 74 15.97 -20.40 2.46
C ARG A 74 16.75 -20.75 1.20
N LEU A 75 16.85 -19.78 0.29
CA LEU A 75 17.70 -19.95 -0.88
C LEU A 75 19.15 -20.17 -0.43
N LYS A 76 19.77 -21.22 -0.97
CA LYS A 76 21.20 -21.48 -0.83
C LYS A 76 22.00 -20.29 -1.35
N LYS A 77 23.17 -20.03 -0.76
CA LYS A 77 24.01 -18.87 -1.10
C LYS A 77 24.34 -18.81 -2.60
N ASP A 78 24.60 -19.95 -3.24
CA ASP A 78 24.89 -20.03 -4.68
C ASP A 78 23.69 -19.65 -5.55
N GLU A 79 22.49 -20.06 -5.16
CA GLU A 79 21.25 -19.70 -5.85
C GLU A 79 20.98 -18.19 -5.72
N VAL A 80 21.24 -17.61 -4.54
CA VAL A 80 21.19 -16.15 -4.34
C VAL A 80 22.20 -15.45 -5.27
N LYS A 81 23.45 -15.93 -5.34
CA LYS A 81 24.49 -15.37 -6.21
C LYS A 81 24.05 -15.37 -7.67
N LYS A 82 23.56 -16.53 -8.14
CA LYS A 82 23.07 -16.73 -9.51
C LYS A 82 21.94 -15.77 -9.86
N ARG A 83 20.97 -15.58 -8.95
CA ARG A 83 19.85 -14.66 -9.19
C ARG A 83 20.27 -13.21 -9.26
N ILE A 84 21.22 -12.78 -8.43
CA ILE A 84 21.77 -11.43 -8.49
C ILE A 84 22.49 -11.22 -9.82
N TYR A 85 23.37 -12.15 -10.19
CA TYR A 85 24.12 -12.09 -11.45
C TYR A 85 23.22 -12.06 -12.68
N ASN A 86 22.15 -12.85 -12.72
CA ASN A 86 21.20 -12.85 -13.84
C ASN A 86 20.53 -11.49 -14.08
N VAL A 87 20.44 -10.65 -13.05
CA VAL A 87 19.72 -9.36 -13.10
C VAL A 87 20.68 -8.19 -13.23
N HIS A 88 21.80 -8.25 -12.50
CA HIS A 88 22.74 -7.13 -12.34
C HIS A 88 24.12 -7.44 -12.94
N GLY A 89 24.37 -8.65 -13.43
CA GLY A 89 25.71 -9.12 -13.78
C GLY A 89 26.65 -8.95 -12.58
N ASP A 90 27.85 -8.45 -12.85
CA ASP A 90 28.85 -8.15 -11.83
C ASP A 90 28.67 -6.78 -11.15
N SER A 91 27.58 -6.05 -11.44
CA SER A 91 27.40 -4.70 -10.89
C SER A 91 26.92 -4.67 -9.44
N VAL A 92 26.38 -5.78 -8.95
CA VAL A 92 25.87 -5.91 -7.58
C VAL A 92 26.33 -7.22 -6.97
N ALA A 93 26.89 -7.14 -5.76
CA ALA A 93 27.20 -8.27 -4.89
C ALA A 93 26.36 -8.21 -3.60
N ILE A 94 26.28 -9.31 -2.87
CA ILE A 94 25.62 -9.40 -1.56
C ILE A 94 26.67 -9.63 -0.47
N ASN A 95 26.51 -8.94 0.68
CA ASN A 95 27.22 -9.30 1.90
C ASN A 95 26.47 -10.45 2.60
N TYR A 96 26.99 -11.68 2.46
CA TYR A 96 26.36 -12.88 3.01
C TYR A 96 26.32 -12.94 4.54
N GLU A 97 27.12 -12.14 5.25
CA GLU A 97 27.06 -12.05 6.72
C GLU A 97 25.74 -11.44 7.17
N THR A 98 25.15 -10.58 6.34
CA THR A 98 23.87 -9.91 6.60
C THR A 98 22.67 -10.67 6.00
N TYR A 99 22.91 -11.79 5.30
CA TYR A 99 21.86 -12.55 4.62
C TYR A 99 21.19 -13.56 5.55
N LYS A 100 19.92 -13.30 5.88
CA LYS A 100 19.07 -14.22 6.66
C LYS A 100 18.12 -15.01 5.75
N ASN A 101 17.36 -14.31 4.93
CA ASN A 101 16.40 -14.88 3.97
C ASN A 101 16.05 -13.84 2.89
N SER A 102 15.19 -14.18 1.94
CA SER A 102 14.84 -13.28 0.82
C SER A 102 13.88 -12.13 1.17
N PHE A 103 13.28 -12.12 2.36
CA PHE A 103 12.30 -11.12 2.81
C PHE A 103 12.87 -10.10 3.78
N GLU A 104 13.90 -10.49 4.53
CA GLU A 104 14.67 -9.59 5.39
C GLU A 104 15.64 -8.74 4.57
N LYS A 105 15.96 -7.55 5.09
CA LYS A 105 16.97 -6.70 4.45
C LYS A 105 18.35 -7.31 4.64
N SER A 106 19.17 -7.21 3.59
CA SER A 106 20.59 -7.52 3.59
C SER A 106 21.34 -6.37 2.96
N GLU A 107 22.62 -6.29 3.28
CA GLU A 107 23.55 -5.39 2.65
C GLU A 107 23.96 -5.94 1.28
N PHE A 108 23.84 -5.07 0.28
CA PHE A 108 24.31 -5.29 -1.08
C PHE A 108 25.34 -4.24 -1.42
N ILE A 109 26.27 -4.58 -2.31
CA ILE A 109 27.38 -3.74 -2.70
C ILE A 109 27.27 -3.51 -4.19
N ASP A 110 27.00 -2.27 -4.55
CA ASP A 110 27.03 -1.82 -5.92
C ASP A 110 28.46 -1.41 -6.29
N LYS A 111 28.97 -1.89 -7.42
CA LYS A 111 30.38 -1.67 -7.81
C LYS A 111 30.78 -0.21 -7.95
N ASP A 112 29.83 0.68 -8.30
CA ASP A 112 30.11 2.09 -8.59
C ASP A 112 29.65 3.00 -7.44
N TYR A 113 28.64 2.57 -6.67
CA TYR A 113 27.97 3.41 -5.66
C TYR A 113 28.10 2.93 -4.22
N GLY A 114 28.71 1.75 -4.00
CA GLY A 114 28.96 1.19 -2.68
C GLY A 114 27.76 0.49 -2.07
N SER A 115 27.74 0.45 -0.74
CA SER A 115 26.77 -0.32 0.04
C SER A 115 25.35 0.26 0.00
N PHE A 116 24.36 -0.61 -0.07
CA PHE A 116 22.95 -0.29 0.11
C PHE A 116 22.18 -1.44 0.75
N TRP A 117 21.18 -1.11 1.56
CA TRP A 117 20.32 -2.09 2.21
C TRP A 117 19.06 -2.33 1.41
N SER A 118 18.80 -3.58 1.03
CA SER A 118 17.61 -3.98 0.28
C SER A 118 17.18 -5.40 0.64
N ARG A 119 15.97 -5.80 0.26
CA ARG A 119 15.56 -7.20 0.38
C ARG A 119 16.09 -7.98 -0.82
N PRO A 120 16.67 -9.19 -0.64
CA PRO A 120 17.15 -9.98 -1.77
C PRO A 120 16.07 -10.23 -2.84
N ARG A 121 14.82 -10.44 -2.45
CA ARG A 121 13.71 -10.60 -3.41
C ARG A 121 13.49 -9.40 -4.34
N ASP A 122 13.79 -8.19 -3.87
CA ASP A 122 13.60 -6.96 -4.64
C ASP A 122 14.79 -6.77 -5.58
N VAL A 123 16.00 -7.12 -5.10
CA VAL A 123 17.21 -7.18 -5.93
C VAL A 123 17.06 -8.15 -7.09
N PHE A 124 16.50 -9.35 -6.86
CA PHE A 124 16.17 -10.31 -7.92
C PHE A 124 15.14 -9.80 -8.94
N ARG A 125 14.44 -8.70 -8.65
CA ARG A 125 13.46 -8.05 -9.54
C ARG A 125 14.03 -6.83 -10.25
N GLY A 126 15.34 -6.57 -10.13
CA GLY A 126 15.99 -5.42 -10.78
C GLY A 126 16.20 -4.21 -9.89
N HIS A 127 15.87 -4.28 -8.59
CA HIS A 127 16.17 -3.17 -7.69
C HIS A 127 17.66 -3.17 -7.35
N GLY A 128 18.39 -2.16 -7.80
CA GLY A 128 19.80 -1.94 -7.47
C GLY A 128 19.98 -0.76 -6.50
N HIS A 129 21.20 -0.23 -6.47
CA HIS A 129 21.50 0.96 -5.68
C HIS A 129 20.65 2.17 -6.14
N PRO A 130 20.09 2.98 -5.23
CA PRO A 130 19.24 4.12 -5.58
C PRO A 130 19.88 5.10 -6.58
N LYS A 131 21.17 5.42 -6.40
CA LYS A 131 21.95 6.26 -7.34
C LYS A 131 22.04 5.67 -8.75
N ARG A 132 22.32 4.36 -8.88
CA ARG A 132 22.30 3.67 -10.18
C ARG A 132 20.93 3.74 -10.83
N GLY A 133 19.86 3.56 -10.04
CA GLY A 133 18.50 3.70 -10.52
C GLY A 133 18.19 5.10 -11.08
N ILE A 134 18.70 6.16 -10.45
CA ILE A 134 18.59 7.54 -10.96
C ILE A 134 19.38 7.71 -12.27
N GLU A 135 20.61 7.20 -12.33
CA GLU A 135 21.45 7.30 -13.54
C GLU A 135 20.83 6.56 -14.73
N ASN A 136 20.32 5.33 -14.51
CA ASN A 136 19.64 4.56 -15.54
C ASN A 136 18.38 5.28 -16.04
N LYS A 137 17.60 5.91 -15.15
CA LYS A 137 16.45 6.75 -15.56
C LYS A 137 16.89 7.92 -16.44
N LYS A 138 17.97 8.61 -16.09
CA LYS A 138 18.52 9.69 -16.92
C LYS A 138 18.95 9.18 -18.30
N LYS A 139 19.63 8.03 -18.37
CA LYS A 139 20.01 7.38 -19.65
C LYS A 139 18.76 7.08 -20.50
N THR A 140 17.72 6.48 -19.91
CA THR A 140 16.45 6.25 -20.60
C THR A 140 15.81 7.55 -21.10
N TRP A 141 15.83 8.61 -20.30
CA TRP A 141 15.27 9.91 -20.70
C TRP A 141 16.07 10.56 -21.84
N PHE A 142 17.40 10.47 -21.83
CA PHE A 142 18.21 10.93 -22.95
C PHE A 142 17.88 10.17 -24.23
N ILE A 143 17.76 8.84 -24.17
CA ILE A 143 17.39 8.02 -25.33
C ILE A 143 16.01 8.40 -25.87
N LYS A 144 15.04 8.64 -24.97
CA LYS A 144 13.64 8.88 -25.35
C LYS A 144 13.32 10.33 -25.74
N TYR A 145 13.95 11.30 -25.09
CA TYR A 145 13.59 12.71 -25.18
C TYR A 145 14.78 13.62 -25.52
N GLY A 146 16.00 13.11 -25.62
CA GLY A 146 17.21 13.90 -25.84
C GLY A 146 17.65 14.75 -24.63
N VAL A 147 16.98 14.61 -23.48
CA VAL A 147 17.23 15.42 -22.26
C VAL A 147 17.29 14.54 -21.00
N ASP A 148 18.00 15.01 -19.98
CA ASP A 148 18.16 14.36 -18.68
C ASP A 148 16.92 14.44 -17.76
N ASN A 149 15.85 15.11 -18.20
CA ASN A 149 14.57 15.17 -17.52
C ASN A 149 13.46 15.53 -18.53
N PRO A 150 12.37 14.74 -18.64
CA PRO A 150 11.28 15.00 -19.58
C PRO A 150 10.63 16.38 -19.41
N SER A 151 10.66 16.97 -18.22
CA SER A 151 10.13 18.32 -17.97
C SER A 151 10.91 19.42 -18.70
N LYS A 152 12.13 19.15 -19.20
CA LYS A 152 12.89 20.08 -20.06
C LYS A 152 12.45 20.01 -21.53
N CYS A 153 11.66 19.00 -21.91
CA CYS A 153 11.12 18.88 -23.26
C CYS A 153 9.91 19.82 -23.40
N LEU A 154 9.96 20.73 -24.38
CA LEU A 154 8.89 21.70 -24.64
C LEU A 154 7.55 21.00 -24.87
N ASP A 155 7.52 19.92 -25.67
CA ASP A 155 6.28 19.19 -25.97
C ASP A 155 5.64 18.57 -24.72
N VAL A 156 6.46 18.00 -23.83
CA VAL A 156 5.98 17.44 -22.56
C VAL A 156 5.42 18.53 -21.66
N SER A 157 6.12 19.66 -21.56
CA SER A 157 5.67 20.82 -20.80
C SER A 157 4.36 21.41 -21.36
N LEU A 158 4.29 21.61 -22.68
CA LEU A 158 3.08 22.09 -23.36
C LEU A 158 1.91 21.12 -23.19
N LYS A 159 2.13 19.81 -23.27
CA LYS A 159 1.09 18.81 -23.02
C LYS A 159 0.56 18.88 -21.59
N GLN A 160 1.45 19.02 -20.61
CA GLN A 160 1.07 19.19 -19.21
C GLN A 160 0.28 20.50 -18.99
N ALA A 161 0.75 21.61 -19.56
CA ALA A 161 0.08 22.91 -19.50
C ALA A 161 -1.32 22.86 -20.12
N LYS A 162 -1.47 22.23 -21.29
CA LYS A 162 -2.78 22.00 -21.93
C LYS A 162 -3.72 21.20 -21.02
N SER A 163 -3.21 20.15 -20.37
CA SER A 163 -4.02 19.34 -19.46
C SER A 163 -4.44 20.09 -18.20
N LEU A 164 -3.56 20.91 -17.63
CA LEU A 164 -3.85 21.72 -16.43
C LEU A 164 -4.84 22.85 -16.71
N ASN A 165 -4.78 23.41 -17.92
CA ASN A 165 -5.68 24.48 -18.36
C ASN A 165 -6.96 23.96 -19.02
N LYS A 166 -7.18 22.63 -19.03
CA LYS A 166 -8.39 22.04 -19.59
C LYS A 166 -9.58 22.50 -18.75
N LYS A 167 -10.52 23.19 -19.40
CA LYS A 167 -11.78 23.63 -18.82
C LYS A 167 -12.92 22.89 -19.50
N TYR A 168 -14.00 22.69 -18.77
CA TYR A 168 -15.26 22.21 -19.31
C TYR A 168 -16.24 23.36 -19.29
N ILE A 169 -16.89 23.64 -20.42
CA ILE A 169 -17.83 24.75 -20.57
C ILE A 169 -19.20 24.15 -20.86
N LEU A 170 -20.18 24.54 -20.06
CA LEU A 170 -21.59 24.16 -20.18
C LEU A 170 -22.43 25.43 -20.14
N ASN A 171 -23.66 25.37 -20.65
CA ASN A 171 -24.64 26.44 -20.45
C ASN A 171 -25.53 26.07 -19.25
N HIS A 172 -25.75 27.03 -18.36
CA HIS A 172 -26.65 26.87 -17.23
C HIS A 172 -28.09 26.67 -17.75
N TRP A 173 -28.82 25.70 -17.20
CA TRP A 173 -30.10 25.28 -17.76
C TRP A 173 -31.21 26.36 -17.70
N LYS A 174 -31.13 27.28 -16.73
CA LYS A 174 -32.18 28.27 -16.46
C LYS A 174 -32.08 29.52 -17.34
N ASP A 175 -30.88 30.10 -17.45
CA ASP A 175 -30.64 31.40 -18.09
C ASP A 175 -29.68 31.31 -19.30
N GLY A 176 -29.15 30.12 -19.59
CA GLY A 176 -28.21 29.90 -20.68
C GLY A 176 -26.81 30.47 -20.45
N SER A 177 -26.52 31.01 -19.27
CA SER A 177 -25.20 31.59 -18.94
C SER A 177 -24.09 30.54 -19.01
N GLN A 178 -22.87 30.95 -19.37
CA GLN A 178 -21.75 30.02 -19.47
C GLN A 178 -21.20 29.66 -18.09
N VAL A 179 -21.14 28.35 -17.81
CA VAL A 179 -20.60 27.75 -16.59
C VAL A 179 -19.28 27.07 -16.91
N ILE A 180 -18.21 27.56 -16.28
CA ILE A 180 -16.84 27.07 -16.50
C ILE A 180 -16.44 26.17 -15.34
N CYS A 181 -16.23 24.89 -15.61
CA CYS A 181 -15.75 23.92 -14.63
C CYS A 181 -14.24 23.67 -14.81
N ARG A 182 -13.48 23.73 -13.72
CA ARG A 182 -12.03 23.48 -13.72
C ARG A 182 -11.73 21.99 -13.56
N GLY A 183 -12.57 21.28 -12.81
CA GLY A 183 -12.49 19.83 -12.62
C GLY A 183 -13.51 19.02 -13.42
N SER A 184 -13.19 17.76 -13.70
CA SER A 184 -14.14 16.82 -14.29
C SER A 184 -15.29 16.46 -13.35
N TYR A 185 -15.10 16.58 -12.02
CA TYR A 185 -16.17 16.33 -11.05
C TYR A 185 -17.16 17.49 -11.02
N GLU A 186 -16.68 18.75 -10.97
CA GLU A 186 -17.53 19.94 -11.15
C GLU A 186 -18.38 19.82 -12.42
N TYR A 187 -17.76 19.43 -13.55
CA TYR A 187 -18.47 19.23 -14.81
C TYR A 187 -19.63 18.23 -14.70
N LYS A 188 -19.40 17.08 -14.05
CA LYS A 188 -20.44 16.06 -13.85
C LYS A 188 -21.54 16.52 -12.90
N VAL A 189 -21.18 17.26 -11.85
CA VAL A 189 -22.14 17.88 -10.93
C VAL A 189 -23.03 18.88 -11.66
N VAL A 190 -22.43 19.75 -12.48
CA VAL A 190 -23.18 20.72 -13.31
C VAL A 190 -24.09 20.00 -14.32
N LEU A 191 -23.62 18.94 -14.98
CA LEU A 191 -24.48 18.13 -15.85
C LEU A 191 -25.68 17.58 -15.09
N ASN A 192 -25.47 17.06 -13.88
CA ASN A 192 -26.53 16.53 -13.05
C ASN A 192 -27.53 17.63 -12.63
N PHE A 193 -27.06 18.79 -12.17
CA PHE A 193 -27.93 19.92 -11.84
C PHE A 193 -28.75 20.38 -13.04
N ASN A 194 -28.12 20.50 -14.21
CA ASN A 194 -28.81 20.86 -15.45
C ASN A 194 -29.87 19.82 -15.84
N PHE A 195 -29.56 18.52 -15.71
CA PHE A 195 -30.51 17.45 -16.01
C PHE A 195 -31.72 17.46 -15.07
N GLN A 196 -31.48 17.68 -13.78
CA GLN A 196 -32.53 17.75 -12.75
C GLN A 196 -33.25 19.09 -12.71
N LYS A 197 -32.79 20.10 -13.47
CA LYS A 197 -33.25 21.49 -13.41
C LYS A 197 -33.15 22.07 -11.99
N GLU A 198 -32.07 21.75 -11.29
CA GLU A 198 -31.74 22.31 -9.98
C GLU A 198 -31.05 23.67 -10.17
N TYR A 199 -31.54 24.74 -9.53
CA TYR A 199 -30.86 26.03 -9.58
C TYR A 199 -29.64 26.06 -8.66
N TYR A 200 -28.53 26.61 -9.15
CA TYR A 200 -27.31 26.78 -8.38
C TYR A 200 -26.59 28.06 -8.76
N GLU A 201 -25.84 28.61 -7.82
CA GLU A 201 -24.81 29.62 -8.05
C GLU A 201 -23.43 28.93 -8.06
N LYS A 202 -22.46 29.46 -8.81
CA LYS A 202 -21.13 28.86 -8.92
C LYS A 202 -20.03 29.86 -8.53
N ASP A 203 -18.95 29.33 -7.94
CA ASP A 203 -17.73 30.06 -7.56
C ASP A 203 -18.05 31.22 -6.58
N ILE A 204 -18.68 30.89 -5.45
CA ILE A 204 -19.14 31.88 -4.46
C ILE A 204 -17.95 32.32 -3.61
N ARG A 205 -17.73 33.64 -3.56
CA ARG A 205 -16.52 34.25 -2.99
C ARG A 205 -16.69 34.61 -1.52
N PHE A 206 -15.72 34.19 -0.70
CA PHE A 206 -15.60 34.54 0.72
C PHE A 206 -14.22 35.09 1.06
N ILE A 207 -14.17 35.99 2.04
CA ILE A 207 -12.92 36.58 2.56
C ILE A 207 -12.69 36.00 3.96
N MET A 208 -11.55 35.35 4.14
CA MET A 208 -11.12 34.78 5.42
C MET A 208 -10.64 35.88 6.39
N PRO A 209 -10.63 35.64 7.71
CA PRO A 209 -10.02 36.56 8.69
C PRO A 209 -8.56 36.90 8.37
N SER A 210 -7.84 36.00 7.71
CA SER A 210 -6.46 36.21 7.25
C SER A 210 -6.33 37.15 6.04
N GLY A 211 -7.44 37.65 5.48
CA GLY A 211 -7.49 38.41 4.22
C GLY A 211 -7.40 37.55 2.96
N LYS A 212 -7.19 36.23 3.09
CA LYS A 212 -7.18 35.29 1.96
C LYS A 212 -8.59 35.12 1.40
N VAL A 213 -8.68 34.90 0.10
CA VAL A 213 -9.95 34.58 -0.58
C VAL A 213 -10.14 33.07 -0.67
N TYR A 214 -11.38 32.64 -0.42
CA TYR A 214 -11.89 31.30 -0.68
C TYR A 214 -13.06 31.37 -1.66
N PHE A 215 -13.13 30.41 -2.58
CA PHE A 215 -14.25 30.24 -3.49
C PHE A 215 -14.81 28.85 -3.24
N VAL A 216 -16.07 28.76 -2.82
CA VAL A 216 -16.79 27.48 -2.75
C VAL A 216 -17.43 27.21 -4.10
N ASP A 217 -17.45 25.94 -4.53
CA ASP A 217 -17.80 25.60 -5.91
C ASP A 217 -19.25 25.93 -6.24
N PHE A 218 -20.20 25.55 -5.39
CA PHE A 218 -21.63 25.76 -5.63
C PHE A 218 -22.40 26.21 -4.38
N TYR A 219 -23.50 26.91 -4.60
CA TYR A 219 -24.52 27.21 -3.61
C TYR A 219 -25.89 26.90 -4.21
N LEU A 220 -26.73 26.18 -3.45
CA LEU A 220 -28.10 25.81 -3.84
C LEU A 220 -29.07 26.62 -2.97
N PRO A 221 -29.59 27.76 -3.45
CA PRO A 221 -30.39 28.67 -2.62
C PRO A 221 -31.65 28.04 -2.05
N GLU A 222 -32.32 27.16 -2.81
CA GLU A 222 -33.55 26.50 -2.37
C GLU A 222 -33.33 25.56 -1.17
N LYS A 223 -32.11 25.05 -1.00
CA LYS A 223 -31.73 24.13 0.07
C LYS A 223 -30.88 24.80 1.15
N ASP A 224 -30.54 26.07 0.95
CA ASP A 224 -29.52 26.80 1.69
C ASP A 224 -28.26 25.95 1.92
N LEU A 225 -27.66 25.45 0.83
CA LEU A 225 -26.58 24.45 0.89
C LEU A 225 -25.37 24.88 0.05
N TYR A 226 -24.21 24.98 0.69
CA TYR A 226 -22.93 25.16 0.01
C TYR A 226 -22.27 23.83 -0.30
N ILE A 227 -21.62 23.73 -1.46
CA ILE A 227 -20.99 22.49 -1.91
C ILE A 227 -19.58 22.79 -2.41
N GLU A 228 -18.59 22.11 -1.82
CA GLU A 228 -17.23 22.02 -2.34
C GLU A 228 -17.05 20.67 -3.04
N VAL A 229 -16.59 20.65 -4.28
CA VAL A 229 -16.35 19.44 -5.06
C VAL A 229 -14.84 19.17 -5.14
N LYS A 230 -14.33 18.25 -4.33
CA LYS A 230 -12.89 17.99 -4.25
C LYS A 230 -12.56 16.50 -4.17
N GLY A 231 -11.62 16.05 -4.99
CA GLY A 231 -11.08 14.69 -4.89
C GLY A 231 -9.87 14.56 -3.95
N PHE A 232 -9.07 15.62 -3.83
CA PHE A 232 -7.86 15.66 -3.01
C PHE A 232 -7.58 17.09 -2.56
N PHE A 233 -7.25 17.26 -1.29
CA PHE A 233 -6.81 18.54 -0.75
C PHE A 233 -5.30 18.56 -0.54
N ARG A 234 -4.65 19.62 -1.04
CA ARG A 234 -3.35 20.05 -0.51
C ARG A 234 -3.56 20.71 0.86
N LYS A 235 -2.52 20.77 1.68
CA LYS A 235 -2.60 21.28 3.06
C LYS A 235 -3.23 22.68 3.13
N ASP A 236 -2.77 23.61 2.30
CA ASP A 236 -3.29 24.97 2.21
C ASP A 236 -4.75 25.04 1.76
N ALA A 237 -5.15 24.19 0.81
CA ALA A 237 -6.55 24.10 0.37
C ALA A 237 -7.45 23.49 1.46
N LYS A 238 -6.93 22.53 2.23
CA LYS A 238 -7.64 21.89 3.34
C LYS A 238 -7.92 22.89 4.46
N GLU A 239 -6.92 23.67 4.84
CA GLU A 239 -7.05 24.74 5.85
C GLU A 239 -8.15 25.75 5.47
N LYS A 240 -8.25 26.14 4.19
CA LYS A 240 -9.32 27.03 3.73
C LYS A 240 -10.70 26.39 3.80
N TRP A 241 -10.82 25.12 3.37
CA TRP A 241 -12.09 24.39 3.44
C TRP A 241 -12.54 24.17 4.88
N ASP A 242 -11.63 23.80 5.79
CA ASP A 242 -11.96 23.55 7.19
C ASP A 242 -12.49 24.80 7.87
N TRP A 243 -11.84 25.95 7.64
CA TRP A 243 -12.37 27.25 8.07
C TRP A 243 -13.75 27.55 7.48
N PHE A 244 -13.94 27.32 6.17
CA PHE A 244 -15.21 27.60 5.51
C PHE A 244 -16.33 26.72 6.08
N HIS A 245 -16.06 25.44 6.28
CA HIS A 245 -17.02 24.48 6.80
C HIS A 245 -17.38 24.73 8.27
N GLU A 246 -16.41 25.16 9.08
CA GLU A 246 -16.66 25.58 10.46
C GLU A 246 -17.54 26.82 10.54
N THR A 247 -17.35 27.78 9.62
CA THR A 247 -18.13 29.03 9.57
C THR A 247 -19.48 28.89 8.86
N HIS A 248 -19.64 27.88 8.00
CA HIS A 248 -20.86 27.59 7.26
C HIS A 248 -21.22 26.11 7.46
N PRO A 249 -21.87 25.74 8.57
CA PRO A 249 -22.23 24.34 8.86
C PRO A 249 -23.17 23.73 7.82
N ASN A 250 -23.89 24.56 7.06
CA ASN A 250 -24.69 24.18 5.90
C ASN A 250 -23.84 23.97 4.62
N SER A 251 -22.60 23.50 4.78
CA SER A 251 -21.71 23.20 3.67
C SER A 251 -21.34 21.73 3.62
N GLU A 252 -21.14 21.20 2.43
CA GLU A 252 -20.81 19.80 2.22
C GLU A 252 -19.62 19.62 1.28
N LEU A 253 -18.77 18.65 1.62
CA LEU A 253 -17.73 18.16 0.72
C LEU A 253 -18.28 17.03 -0.15
N TRP A 254 -18.33 17.25 -1.46
CA TRP A 254 -18.69 16.26 -2.46
C TRP A 254 -17.42 15.66 -3.07
N ASP A 255 -16.92 14.62 -2.42
CA ASP A 255 -15.77 13.86 -2.87
C ASP A 255 -16.15 12.68 -3.78
N LYS A 256 -15.16 11.88 -4.19
CA LYS A 256 -15.41 10.71 -5.06
C LYS A 256 -16.40 9.71 -4.46
N LYS A 257 -16.41 9.54 -3.12
CA LYS A 257 -17.29 8.59 -2.45
C LYS A 257 -18.71 9.13 -2.48
N LYS A 258 -18.92 10.37 -2.06
CA LYS A 258 -20.23 11.01 -2.03
C LYS A 258 -20.86 11.10 -3.43
N LEU A 259 -20.09 11.51 -4.43
CA LEU A 259 -20.61 11.60 -5.80
C LEU A 259 -21.02 10.24 -6.38
N LYS A 260 -20.39 9.14 -5.95
CA LYS A 260 -20.83 7.78 -6.33
C LYS A 260 -22.12 7.38 -5.63
N GLU A 261 -22.25 7.70 -4.34
CA GLU A 261 -23.48 7.44 -3.58
C GLU A 261 -24.68 8.18 -4.19
N MET A 262 -24.44 9.36 -4.76
CA MET A 262 -25.43 10.17 -5.47
C MET A 262 -25.65 9.74 -6.94
N ASN A 263 -24.97 8.71 -7.44
CA ASN A 263 -25.00 8.28 -8.85
C ASN A 263 -24.60 9.37 -9.88
N ILE A 264 -23.72 10.30 -9.49
CA ILE A 264 -23.18 11.33 -10.41
C ILE A 264 -21.89 10.83 -11.12
N LEU A 265 -21.14 9.93 -10.49
CA LEU A 265 -19.85 9.43 -11.00
C LEU A 265 -19.91 8.07 -11.71
#